data_AF-A0A7W7S391-F1
#
_entry.id   AF-A0A7W7S391-F1
#
_cell.length_a   1.000
_cell.length_b   1.000
_cell.length_c   1.000
_cell.angle_alpha   90.00
_cell.angle_beta   90.00
_cell.angle_gamma   90.00
#
_symmetry.space_group_name_H-M   'P 1'
#
loop_
_entity.id
_entity.type
_entity.pdbx_description
1 polymer ?
#
loop_
_entity_poly.entity_id
_entity_poly.type
_entity_poly.pdbx_seq_one_letter_code
_entity_poly.pdbx_strand_id
1 'polypeptide(L)'
;MGFGHVLTVVATITTITSGLDEADQGVAGSLAQMPTFVGAIGVAGLTAIAVARSAVLAPTTTENLATLNGLQTAFAVAGAAAALAHTAALTNPDAPARANRCR
;
A
#
# COMPACT_ATOMS: atom_id res chain seq x y z
N MET A 1 13.00 0.10 12.40
CA MET A 1 12.05 -0.90 11.87
C MET A 1 11.06 -1.26 12.98
N GLY A 2 9.79 -0.89 12.87
CA GLY A 2 8.78 -1.06 13.95
C GLY A 2 8.08 -2.44 13.93
N PHE A 3 7.41 -2.81 15.03
CA PHE A 3 6.79 -4.14 15.21
C PHE A 3 5.77 -4.48 14.10
N GLY A 4 4.98 -3.50 13.64
CA GLY A 4 4.02 -3.69 12.55
C GLY A 4 4.67 -4.04 11.20
N HIS A 5 5.91 -3.59 10.96
CA HIS A 5 6.67 -3.97 9.77
C HIS A 5 7.03 -5.46 9.82
N VAL A 6 7.50 -5.95 10.97
CA VAL A 6 7.87 -7.36 11.16
C VAL A 6 6.65 -8.27 10.95
N LEU A 7 5.51 -7.95 11.55
CA LEU A 7 4.28 -8.73 11.38
C LEU A 7 3.80 -8.76 9.91
N THR A 8 3.88 -7.63 9.20
CA THR A 8 3.50 -7.54 7.79
C THR A 8 4.40 -8.41 6.91
N VAL A 9 5.72 -8.38 7.14
CA VAL A 9 6.68 -9.18 6.38
C VAL A 9 6.46 -10.68 6.65
N VAL A 10 6.32 -11.09 7.90
CA VAL A 10 6.07 -12.50 8.26
C VAL A 10 4.75 -13.00 7.66
N ALA A 11 3.67 -12.21 7.75
CA ALA A 11 2.39 -12.57 7.14
C ALA A 11 2.52 -12.71 5.62
N THR A 12 3.20 -11.77 4.95
CA THR A 12 3.37 -11.77 3.49
C THR A 12 4.22 -12.96 3.03
N ILE A 13 5.36 -13.22 3.67
CA ILE A 13 6.21 -14.37 3.38
C ILE A 13 5.42 -15.65 3.60
N THR A 14 4.75 -15.79 4.76
CA THR A 14 3.92 -16.97 5.08
C THR A 14 2.84 -17.19 4.03
N THR A 15 2.13 -16.14 3.60
CA THR A 15 1.11 -16.22 2.55
C THR A 15 1.69 -16.61 1.19
N ILE A 16 2.86 -16.10 0.82
CA ILE A 16 3.49 -16.39 -0.47
C ILE A 16 4.11 -17.79 -0.49
N THR A 17 4.73 -18.25 0.60
CA THR A 17 5.47 -19.52 0.63
C THR A 17 4.63 -20.73 1.05
N SER A 18 3.46 -20.53 1.67
CA SER A 18 2.60 -21.64 2.07
C SER A 18 1.92 -22.27 0.84
N GLY A 19 2.40 -23.44 0.43
CA GLY A 19 1.76 -24.26 -0.60
C GLY A 19 2.40 -24.22 -1.99
N LEU A 20 3.63 -23.69 -2.14
CA LEU A 20 4.35 -23.69 -3.41
C LEU A 20 5.28 -24.89 -3.57
N ASP A 21 5.29 -25.46 -4.78
CA ASP A 21 6.26 -26.45 -5.25
C ASP A 21 7.64 -25.79 -5.48
N GLU A 22 8.73 -26.55 -5.39
CA GLU A 22 10.11 -26.05 -5.50
C GLU A 22 10.38 -25.36 -6.86
N ALA A 23 9.65 -25.75 -7.90
CA ALA A 23 9.73 -25.14 -9.23
C ALA A 23 9.18 -23.70 -9.29
N ASP A 24 8.27 -23.31 -8.39
CA ASP A 24 7.58 -22.01 -8.44
C ASP A 24 8.18 -20.95 -7.51
N GLN A 25 9.21 -21.31 -6.73
CA GLN A 25 9.88 -20.41 -5.78
C GLN A 25 10.57 -19.22 -6.48
N GLY A 26 11.01 -19.37 -7.73
CA GLY A 26 11.56 -18.28 -8.54
C GLY A 26 10.51 -17.23 -8.92
N VAL A 27 9.28 -17.67 -9.21
CA VAL A 27 8.14 -16.78 -9.50
C VAL A 27 7.69 -16.08 -8.22
N ALA A 28 7.69 -16.79 -7.09
CA ALA A 28 7.41 -16.21 -5.78
C ALA A 28 8.38 -15.08 -5.40
N GLY A 29 9.66 -15.22 -5.72
CA GLY A 29 10.66 -14.16 -5.54
C GLY A 29 10.34 -12.89 -6.35
N SER A 30 9.91 -13.05 -7.61
CA SER A 30 9.50 -11.90 -8.44
C SER A 30 8.21 -11.23 -7.95
N LEU A 31 7.25 -12.03 -7.48
CA LEU A 31 6.02 -11.55 -6.86
C LEU A 31 6.28 -10.84 -5.53
N ALA A 32 7.24 -11.32 -4.74
CA ALA A 32 7.64 -10.69 -3.48
C ALA A 32 8.26 -9.29 -3.66
N GLN A 33 8.76 -8.96 -4.86
CA GLN A 33 9.30 -7.64 -5.19
C GLN A 33 8.24 -6.64 -5.67
N MET A 34 7.10 -7.11 -6.17
CA MET A 34 5.98 -6.27 -6.64
C MET A 34 5.44 -5.28 -5.59
N PRO A 35 5.30 -5.63 -4.30
CA PRO A 35 4.90 -4.70 -3.26
C PRO A 35 5.79 -3.45 -3.18
N THR A 36 7.10 -3.60 -3.44
CA THR A 36 8.03 -2.46 -3.42
C THR A 36 7.78 -1.51 -4.58
N PHE A 37 7.53 -2.03 -5.79
CA PHE A 37 7.19 -1.20 -6.95
C PHE A 37 5.83 -0.51 -6.80
N VAL A 38 4.82 -1.24 -6.30
CA VAL A 38 3.49 -0.66 -6.00
C VAL A 38 3.60 0.41 -4.91
N GLY A 39 4.41 0.16 -3.88
CA GLY A 39 4.72 1.13 -2.85
C GLY A 39 5.32 2.42 -3.42
N ALA A 40 6.26 2.31 -4.36
CA ALA A 40 6.87 3.47 -4.99
C ALA A 40 5.86 4.32 -5.79
N ILE A 41 4.93 3.67 -6.51
CA ILE A 41 3.84 4.37 -7.21
C ILE A 41 2.94 5.10 -6.21
N GLY A 42 2.60 4.45 -5.09
CA GLY A 42 1.81 5.07 -4.01
C GLY A 42 2.49 6.31 -3.41
N VAL A 43 3.80 6.23 -3.17
CA VAL A 43 4.59 7.38 -2.67
C VAL A 43 4.58 8.52 -3.68
N ALA A 44 4.79 8.25 -4.97
CA ALA A 44 4.75 9.27 -6.01
C ALA A 44 3.38 10.00 -6.06
N GLY A 45 2.28 9.24 -5.94
CA GLY A 45 0.93 9.81 -5.87
C GLY A 45 0.72 10.69 -4.63
N LEU A 46 1.16 10.24 -3.46
CA LEU A 46 1.08 11.01 -2.22
C LEU A 46 1.91 12.29 -2.28
N THR A 47 3.09 12.24 -2.88
CA THR A 47 3.92 13.44 -3.12
C THR A 47 3.19 14.43 -4.03
N ALA A 48 2.53 13.97 -5.10
CA ALA A 48 1.75 14.83 -5.97
C ALA A 48 0.59 15.52 -5.23
N ILE A 49 -0.09 14.81 -4.33
CA ILE A 49 -1.15 15.38 -3.47
C ILE A 49 -0.59 16.46 -2.55
N ALA A 50 0.53 16.16 -1.86
CA ALA A 50 1.17 17.12 -0.97
C ALA A 50 1.53 18.41 -1.72
N VAL A 51 2.18 18.29 -2.89
CA VAL A 51 2.58 19.43 -3.73
C VAL A 51 1.37 20.22 -4.23
N ALA A 52 0.35 19.54 -4.75
CA ALA A 52 -0.86 20.21 -5.24
C ALA A 52 -1.56 21.00 -4.12
N ARG A 53 -1.60 20.44 -2.91
CA ARG A 53 -2.25 21.10 -1.79
C ARG A 53 -1.45 22.26 -1.22
N SER A 54 -0.12 22.13 -1.17
CA SER A 54 0.77 23.25 -0.82
C SER A 54 0.70 24.38 -1.84
N ALA A 55 0.63 24.09 -3.14
CA ALA A 55 0.52 25.10 -4.18
C ALA A 55 -0.77 25.94 -4.08
N VAL A 56 -1.88 25.33 -3.66
CA VAL A 56 -3.16 26.03 -3.47
C VAL A 56 -3.15 26.93 -2.23
N LEU A 57 -2.37 26.59 -1.19
CA LEU A 57 -2.28 27.35 0.06
C LEU A 57 -1.14 28.39 0.08
N ALA A 58 -0.17 28.27 -0.83
CA ALA A 58 0.93 29.21 -0.99
C ALA A 58 0.51 30.69 -1.11
N PRO A 59 -0.58 31.08 -1.81
CA PRO A 59 -0.96 32.48 -1.91
C PRO A 59 -1.68 33.04 -0.67
N THR A 60 -2.10 32.20 0.28
CA THR A 60 -2.91 32.62 1.44
C THR A 60 -2.20 32.44 2.79
N THR A 61 -1.03 31.81 2.80
CA THR A 61 -0.30 31.45 4.02
C THR A 61 1.21 31.50 3.83
N THR A 62 1.99 31.28 4.89
CA THR A 62 3.45 31.14 4.78
C THR A 62 3.83 29.78 4.20
N GLU A 63 4.96 29.73 3.50
CA GLU A 63 5.44 28.53 2.81
C GLU A 63 5.52 27.30 3.73
N ASN A 64 6.01 27.47 4.96
CA ASN A 64 6.07 26.39 5.97
C ASN A 64 4.68 25.87 6.38
N LEU A 65 3.67 26.73 6.48
CA LEU A 65 2.32 26.29 6.84
C LEU A 65 1.64 25.59 5.65
N ALA A 66 1.91 26.06 4.42
CA ALA A 66 1.40 25.43 3.20
C ALA A 66 1.99 24.02 2.99
N THR A 67 3.28 23.81 3.27
CA THR A 67 3.93 22.49 3.17
C THR A 67 3.45 21.52 4.25
N LEU A 68 3.35 21.97 5.50
CA LEU A 68 2.81 21.16 6.61
C LEU A 68 1.37 20.71 6.34
N ASN A 69 0.51 21.60 5.82
CA ASN A 69 -0.86 21.26 5.47
C ASN A 69 -0.91 20.26 4.30
N GLY A 70 -0.06 20.44 3.28
CA GLY A 70 0.07 19.49 2.18
C GLY A 70 0.49 18.10 2.65
N LEU A 71 1.45 18.03 3.58
CA LEU A 71 1.89 16.76 4.16
C LEU A 71 0.80 16.11 5.01
N GLN A 72 0.11 16.88 5.86
CA GLN A 72 -1.00 16.38 6.67
C GLN A 72 -2.13 15.80 5.80
N THR A 73 -2.50 16.51 4.73
CA THR A 73 -3.53 16.03 3.80
C THR A 73 -3.09 14.76 3.08
N ALA A 74 -1.83 14.66 2.65
CA ALA A 74 -1.28 13.43 2.07
C ALA A 74 -1.37 12.25 3.06
N PHE A 75 -0.96 12.43 4.33
CA PHE A 75 -1.08 11.37 5.35
C PHE A 75 -2.53 10.96 5.63
N ALA A 76 -3.46 11.92 5.66
CA ALA A 76 -4.88 11.63 5.83
C ALA A 76 -5.43 10.80 4.65
N VAL A 77 -5.04 11.13 3.42
CA VAL A 77 -5.41 10.36 2.22
C VAL A 77 -4.80 8.95 2.25
N ALA A 78 -3.53 8.82 2.65
CA ALA A 78 -2.90 7.51 2.80
C ALA A 78 -3.64 6.62 3.81
N GLY A 79 -4.00 7.18 4.97
CA GLY A 79 -4.76 6.46 6.00
C GLY A 79 -6.16 6.05 5.52
N ALA A 80 -6.87 6.95 4.84
CA ALA A 80 -8.19 6.65 4.28
C ALA A 80 -8.12 5.55 3.20
N ALA A 81 -7.13 5.61 2.31
CA ALA A 81 -6.91 4.60 1.28
C ALA A 81 -6.59 3.22 1.89
N ALA A 82 -5.73 3.17 2.92
CA ALA A 82 -5.42 1.94 3.63
C ALA A 82 -6.66 1.35 4.34
N ALA A 83 -7.49 2.19 4.97
CA ALA A 83 -8.73 1.76 5.59
C ALA A 83 -9.73 1.20 4.56
N LEU A 84 -9.88 1.87 3.41
CA LEU A 84 -10.71 1.37 2.31
C LEU A 84 -10.20 0.05 1.74
N ALA A 85 -8.89 -0.09 1.56
CA ALA A 85 -8.29 -1.32 1.05
C ALA A 85 -8.55 -2.49 2.02
N HIS A 86 -8.45 -2.24 3.33
CA HIS A 86 -8.77 -3.24 4.34
C HIS A 86 -10.25 -3.64 4.30
N THR A 87 -11.18 -2.68 4.24
CA THR A 87 -12.62 -3.01 4.16
C THR A 87 -13.00 -3.70 2.86
N ALA A 88 -12.37 -3.35 1.73
CA ALA A 88 -12.53 -4.05 0.46
C ALA A 88 -12.04 -5.51 0.54
N ALA A 89 -10.92 -5.75 1.22
CA ALA A 89 -10.42 -7.11 1.44
C ALA A 89 -11.37 -7.94 2.32
N LEU A 90 -12.00 -7.33 3.33
CA LEU A 90 -12.95 -8.01 4.21
C LEU A 90 -14.31 -8.27 3.55
N THR A 91 -14.72 -7.45 2.58
CA THR A 91 -16.01 -7.57 1.89
C THR A 91 -16.00 -8.57 0.73
N ASN A 92 -14.83 -9.10 0.34
CA ASN A 92 -14.71 -10.19 -0.63
C ASN A 92 -14.07 -11.45 -0.02
N PRO A 93 -14.78 -12.17 0.87
CA PRO A 93 -14.27 -13.39 1.49
C PRO A 93 -14.23 -14.61 0.54
N ASP A 94 -14.89 -14.56 -0.63
CA ASP A 94 -15.12 -15.73 -1.49
C ASP A 94 -14.29 -15.81 -2.78
N ALA A 95 -13.47 -14.80 -3.09
CA ALA A 95 -12.62 -14.82 -4.29
C ALA A 95 -11.66 -16.04 -4.38
N PRO A 96 -10.96 -16.47 -3.31
CA PRO A 96 -10.02 -17.59 -3.42
C PRO A 96 -10.72 -18.97 -3.47
N ALA A 97 -11.95 -19.09 -2.94
CA ALA A 97 -12.67 -20.37 -2.90
C ALA A 97 -13.30 -20.78 -4.25
N ARG A 98 -13.52 -19.82 -5.16
CA ARG A 98 -14.04 -20.08 -6.52
C ARG A 98 -12.96 -20.62 -7.48
N ALA A 99 -11.70 -20.24 -7.31
CA ALA A 99 -10.61 -20.67 -8.19
C ALA A 99 -10.31 -22.18 -8.06
N ASN A 100 -10.47 -22.77 -6.88
CA ASN A 100 -10.22 -24.21 -6.62
C ASN A 100 -11.40 -25.13 -6.94
N ARG A 101 -12.57 -24.62 -7.35
CA ARG A 101 -13.76 -25.44 -7.63
C ARG A 101 -13.96 -25.74 -9.11
N CYS A 102 -13.14 -25.17 -9.99
CA CYS A 102 -13.15 -25.40 -11.43
C CYS A 102 -11.94 -26.21 -11.93
N ARG A 103 -11.15 -26.78 -11.03
CA ARG A 103 -10.03 -27.69 -11.31
C ARG A 103 -10.34 -29.05 -10.75
#